data_AF-A0A392MHN6-F1
#
_entry.id   AF-A0A392MHN6-F1
#
_cell.length_a   1.000
_cell.length_b   1.000
_cell.length_c   1.000
_cell.angle_alpha   90.00
_cell.angle_beta   90.00
_cell.angle_gamma   90.00
#
_symmetry.space_group_name_H-M   'P 1'
#
loop_
_entity.id
_entity.type
_entity.pdbx_description
1 polymer ?
#
loop_
_entity_poly.entity_id
_entity_poly.type
_entity_poly.pdbx_seq_one_letter_code
_entity_poly.pdbx_strand_id
1 'polypeptide(L)'
;MMETQRLLWVRNNQSKLRVGKYRKLTDDHDGAPKIGKRVVLPSTFVGGKRYMDGLYFDGMAISGSVGFPDLFITFTCNPNWPEIVRLVSKTHLKPHDRPDIIARVFKIKLDELMKDLTKKHILGRVVAYMYTIEFQKRGLPHAHILLFLHPSSKYPTPHDIDKIISAEIPDENSQPKLYNLDPSQRTTEQVDEIKQYLDCRYVSPSEACWRIFSFPIHARRPAVERLYFHLLGEHSVYYNDDDRVEDILLKPSVTESMFTA
;
A
#
# COMPACT_ATOMS: atom_id res chain seq x y z
N MET A 1 -7.17 -13.31 -16.78
CA MET A 1 -6.82 -12.12 -15.97
C MET A 1 -5.71 -12.51 -15.00
N MET A 2 -4.70 -11.65 -14.80
CA MET A 2 -3.56 -11.91 -13.90
C MET A 2 -3.99 -12.24 -12.46
N GLU A 3 -4.99 -11.52 -11.94
CA GLU A 3 -5.47 -11.73 -10.56
C GLU A 3 -6.13 -13.11 -10.38
N THR A 4 -6.92 -13.55 -11.38
CA THR A 4 -7.47 -14.91 -11.41
C THR A 4 -6.38 -15.96 -11.38
N GLN A 5 -5.29 -15.78 -12.14
CA GLN A 5 -4.17 -16.72 -12.15
C GLN A 5 -3.44 -16.76 -10.79
N ARG A 6 -3.26 -15.61 -10.13
CA ARG A 6 -2.69 -15.57 -8.76
C ARG A 6 -3.59 -16.29 -7.75
N LEU A 7 -4.89 -16.05 -7.78
CA LEU A 7 -5.86 -16.72 -6.91
C LEU A 7 -5.91 -18.22 -7.17
N LEU A 8 -5.88 -18.64 -8.44
CA LEU A 8 -5.81 -20.06 -8.83
C LEU A 8 -4.50 -20.69 -8.35
N TRP A 9 -3.38 -20.00 -8.48
CA TRP A 9 -2.09 -20.49 -7.97
C TRP A 9 -2.14 -20.66 -6.45
N VAL A 10 -2.64 -19.67 -5.70
CA VAL A 10 -2.79 -19.77 -4.23
C VAL A 10 -3.72 -20.91 -3.85
N ARG A 11 -4.86 -21.06 -4.55
CA ARG A 11 -5.81 -22.16 -4.36
C ARG A 11 -5.17 -23.54 -4.58
N ASN A 12 -4.34 -23.67 -5.61
CA ASN A 12 -3.72 -24.94 -5.99
C ASN A 12 -2.43 -25.26 -5.20
N ASN A 13 -1.85 -24.28 -4.49
CA ASN A 13 -0.58 -24.44 -3.76
C ASN A 13 -0.73 -24.24 -2.23
N GLN A 14 -1.93 -24.44 -1.67
CA GLN A 14 -2.21 -24.26 -0.22
C GLN A 14 -1.29 -25.08 0.69
N SER A 15 -0.90 -26.29 0.30
CA SER A 15 0.03 -27.14 1.06
C SER A 15 1.43 -26.52 1.18
N LYS A 16 1.94 -25.94 0.08
CA LYS A 16 3.23 -25.24 0.05
C LYS A 16 3.23 -23.96 0.89
N LEU A 17 2.08 -23.29 0.98
CA LEU A 17 1.89 -22.06 1.75
C LEU A 17 1.72 -22.30 3.27
N ARG A 18 1.88 -23.55 3.74
CA ARG A 18 1.76 -23.96 5.15
C ARG A 18 0.45 -23.49 5.80
N VAL A 19 -0.63 -23.55 5.03
CA VAL A 19 -1.96 -23.02 5.42
C VAL A 19 -2.52 -23.67 6.68
N GLY A 20 -2.10 -24.90 7.01
CA GLY A 20 -2.46 -25.59 8.24
C GLY A 20 -2.18 -24.77 9.51
N LYS A 21 -1.15 -23.90 9.52
CA LYS A 21 -0.84 -23.01 10.65
C LYS A 21 -1.88 -21.90 10.87
N TYR A 22 -2.73 -21.60 9.87
CA TYR A 22 -3.64 -20.46 9.89
C TYR A 22 -5.12 -20.87 9.98
N ARG A 23 -5.42 -22.17 10.04
CA ARG A 23 -6.76 -22.73 9.87
C ARG A 23 -7.75 -22.28 10.95
N LYS A 24 -7.30 -22.05 12.20
CA LYS A 24 -8.15 -21.58 13.30
C LYS A 24 -8.26 -20.06 13.47
N LEU A 25 -7.39 -19.24 12.85
CA LEU A 25 -7.53 -17.77 12.89
C LEU A 25 -8.81 -17.27 12.19
N THR A 26 -9.43 -18.12 11.38
CA THR A 26 -10.66 -17.84 10.62
C THR A 26 -11.90 -18.57 11.13
N ASP A 27 -11.77 -19.39 12.19
CA ASP A 27 -12.91 -20.11 12.76
C ASP A 27 -13.68 -19.27 13.80
N ASP A 28 -13.11 -18.14 14.25
CA ASP A 28 -13.70 -17.32 15.33
C ASP A 28 -14.60 -16.18 14.83
N HIS A 29 -14.67 -15.93 13.52
CA HIS A 29 -15.59 -14.96 12.93
C HIS A 29 -16.13 -15.46 11.58
N ASP A 30 -17.35 -16.03 11.61
CA ASP A 30 -18.48 -15.60 10.78
C ASP A 30 -19.57 -16.66 10.78
N GLY A 31 -20.79 -16.26 11.15
CA GLY A 31 -22.04 -17.00 10.94
C GLY A 31 -22.45 -17.13 9.45
N ALA A 32 -21.48 -17.05 8.53
CA ALA A 32 -21.71 -17.18 7.10
C ALA A 32 -21.84 -18.67 6.71
N PRO A 33 -22.80 -19.02 5.84
CA PRO A 33 -23.02 -20.40 5.42
C PRO A 33 -21.77 -20.99 4.77
N LYS A 34 -21.38 -22.20 5.22
CA LYS A 34 -20.22 -22.96 4.71
C LYS A 34 -20.51 -23.53 3.32
N ILE A 35 -20.60 -22.67 2.30
CA ILE A 35 -20.73 -23.07 0.91
C ILE A 35 -19.35 -23.04 0.24
N GLY A 36 -18.86 -24.21 -0.18
CA GLY A 36 -17.61 -24.37 -0.93
C GLY A 36 -16.35 -24.58 -0.08
N LYS A 37 -15.21 -24.75 -0.77
CA LYS A 37 -13.89 -24.97 -0.14
C LYS A 37 -13.24 -23.63 0.20
N ARG A 38 -13.02 -23.35 1.49
CA ARG A 38 -12.27 -22.17 1.94
C ARG A 38 -10.81 -22.23 1.47
N VAL A 39 -10.31 -21.11 0.95
CA VAL A 39 -8.91 -20.92 0.54
C VAL A 39 -8.33 -19.80 1.40
N VAL A 40 -7.22 -20.07 2.09
CA VAL A 40 -6.57 -19.04 2.91
C VAL A 40 -5.57 -18.29 2.04
N LEU A 41 -5.75 -16.98 1.95
CA LEU A 41 -4.79 -16.08 1.31
C LEU A 41 -3.61 -15.84 2.27
N PRO A 42 -2.36 -15.94 1.80
CA PRO A 42 -1.20 -15.61 2.61
C PRO A 42 -1.17 -14.11 2.93
N SER A 43 -0.49 -13.71 4.00
CA SER A 43 -0.29 -12.28 4.34
C SER A 43 0.52 -11.52 3.29
N THR A 44 1.22 -12.22 2.38
CA THR A 44 1.92 -11.64 1.24
C THR A 44 1.01 -11.35 0.04
N PHE A 45 -0.26 -11.76 0.09
CA PHE A 45 -1.24 -11.45 -0.94
C PHE A 45 -1.70 -10.00 -0.79
N VAL A 46 -1.14 -9.13 -1.64
CA VAL A 46 -1.48 -7.70 -1.71
C VAL A 46 -3.00 -7.49 -1.79
N GLY A 47 -3.53 -6.62 -0.95
CA GLY A 47 -4.96 -6.30 -0.87
C GLY A 47 -5.82 -7.31 -0.12
N GLY A 48 -5.28 -8.46 0.29
CA GLY A 48 -6.00 -9.41 1.14
C GLY A 48 -6.18 -8.90 2.57
N LYS A 49 -7.19 -9.39 3.30
CA LYS A 49 -7.46 -8.98 4.70
C LYS A 49 -6.21 -9.02 5.58
N ARG A 50 -5.49 -10.15 5.60
CA ARG A 50 -4.27 -10.32 6.42
C ARG A 50 -3.14 -9.37 6.03
N TYR A 51 -3.07 -8.99 4.75
CA TYR A 51 -2.12 -8.02 4.26
C TYR A 51 -2.48 -6.60 4.73
N MET A 52 -3.76 -6.24 4.65
CA MET A 52 -4.27 -4.94 5.13
C MET A 52 -4.14 -4.82 6.66
N ASP A 53 -4.54 -5.85 7.41
CA ASP A 53 -4.31 -5.93 8.86
C ASP A 53 -2.81 -5.87 9.18
N GLY A 54 -1.98 -6.47 8.31
CA GLY A 54 -0.53 -6.32 8.22
C GLY A 54 -0.08 -4.86 8.32
N LEU A 55 -0.43 -4.09 7.28
CA LEU A 55 -0.07 -2.69 7.16
C LEU A 55 -0.63 -1.82 8.28
N TYR A 56 -1.87 -2.09 8.72
CA TYR A 56 -2.53 -1.36 9.78
C TYR A 56 -1.77 -1.49 11.11
N PHE A 57 -1.52 -2.70 11.61
CA PHE A 57 -0.81 -2.82 12.89
C PHE A 57 0.64 -2.38 12.80
N ASP A 58 1.28 -2.51 11.63
CA ASP A 58 2.65 -1.99 11.45
C ASP A 58 2.65 -0.45 11.58
N GLY A 59 1.63 0.23 11.02
CA GLY A 59 1.45 1.67 11.19
C GLY A 59 1.13 2.08 12.63
N MET A 60 0.31 1.29 13.33
CA MET A 60 0.00 1.50 14.74
C MET A 60 1.24 1.31 15.63
N ALA A 61 2.07 0.30 15.34
CA ALA A 61 3.31 0.05 16.08
C ALA A 61 4.31 1.20 15.93
N ILE A 62 4.47 1.73 14.70
CA ILE A 62 5.28 2.93 14.48
C ILE A 62 4.69 4.11 15.25
N SER A 63 3.38 4.34 15.13
CA SER A 63 2.72 5.45 15.82
C SER A 63 2.84 5.38 17.34
N GLY A 64 2.75 4.17 17.91
CA GLY A 64 2.95 3.93 19.33
C GLY A 64 4.39 4.18 19.79
N SER A 65 5.38 4.01 18.90
CA SER A 65 6.80 4.21 19.21
C SER A 65 7.27 5.64 19.01
N VAL A 66 6.80 6.36 17.98
CA VAL A 66 7.34 7.69 17.60
C VAL A 66 6.31 8.82 17.67
N GLY A 67 5.05 8.52 18.03
CA GLY A 67 3.93 9.46 18.01
C GLY A 67 3.17 9.46 16.70
N PHE A 68 2.21 10.38 16.55
CA PHE A 68 1.36 10.49 15.35
C PHE A 68 2.10 11.15 14.17
N PRO A 69 1.66 10.88 12.92
CA PRO A 69 2.22 11.55 11.75
C PRO A 69 1.95 13.05 11.78
N ASP A 70 2.93 13.84 11.35
CA ASP A 70 2.88 15.31 11.35
C ASP A 70 2.46 15.88 9.99
N LEU A 71 2.84 15.20 8.89
CA LEU A 71 2.50 15.63 7.53
C LEU A 71 1.88 14.47 6.73
N PHE A 72 0.82 14.79 6.01
CA PHE A 72 0.22 13.92 4.99
C PHE A 72 0.44 14.53 3.61
N ILE A 73 1.28 13.88 2.81
CA ILE A 73 1.67 14.34 1.48
C ILE A 73 1.05 13.43 0.45
N THR A 74 0.42 14.06 -0.53
CA THR A 74 -0.16 13.40 -1.68
C THR A 74 0.68 13.72 -2.92
N PHE A 75 1.24 12.70 -3.56
CA PHE A 75 2.06 12.85 -4.78
C PHE A 75 1.39 12.18 -5.97
N THR A 76 0.90 13.00 -6.91
CA THR A 76 0.13 12.54 -8.07
C THR A 76 0.97 12.55 -9.34
N CYS A 77 0.91 11.47 -10.12
CA CYS A 77 1.55 11.44 -11.43
C CYS A 77 0.93 12.45 -12.40
N ASN A 78 1.77 13.19 -13.11
CA ASN A 78 1.35 14.05 -14.22
C ASN A 78 1.89 13.49 -15.56
N PRO A 79 1.04 13.01 -16.47
CA PRO A 79 1.47 12.52 -17.78
C PRO A 79 2.19 13.56 -18.66
N ASN A 80 2.01 14.84 -18.35
CA ASN A 80 2.64 15.96 -19.06
C ASN A 80 4.03 16.31 -18.53
N TRP A 81 4.59 15.53 -17.59
CA TRP A 81 5.96 15.75 -17.15
C TRP A 81 6.93 15.74 -18.34
N PRO A 82 7.88 16.69 -18.42
CA PRO A 82 8.78 16.82 -19.57
C PRO A 82 9.54 15.54 -19.89
N GLU A 83 9.91 14.75 -18.88
CA GLU A 83 10.60 13.48 -19.08
C GLU A 83 9.74 12.45 -19.79
N ILE A 84 8.43 12.38 -19.47
CA ILE A 84 7.47 11.50 -20.14
C ILE A 84 7.27 11.98 -21.57
N VAL A 85 6.93 13.26 -21.75
CA VAL A 85 6.67 13.86 -23.07
C VAL A 85 7.88 13.69 -23.98
N ARG A 86 9.09 13.91 -23.49
CA ARG A 86 10.34 13.75 -24.27
C ARG A 86 10.62 12.30 -24.67
N LEU A 87 10.29 11.32 -23.83
CA LEU A 87 10.48 9.91 -24.16
C LEU A 87 9.42 9.42 -25.16
N VAL A 88 8.20 9.93 -25.03
CA VAL A 88 7.06 9.57 -25.87
C VAL A 88 7.07 10.31 -27.20
N SER A 89 7.58 11.54 -27.28
CA SER A 89 7.62 12.31 -28.54
C SER A 89 8.49 11.68 -29.63
N LYS A 90 9.42 10.80 -29.25
CA LYS A 90 10.19 9.95 -30.19
C LYS A 90 9.35 8.83 -30.80
N THR A 91 8.13 8.66 -30.32
CA THR A 91 7.15 7.67 -30.80
C THR A 91 5.92 8.42 -31.32
N HIS A 92 5.18 7.84 -32.27
CA HIS A 92 3.90 8.41 -32.73
C HIS A 92 2.74 8.16 -31.73
N LEU A 93 3.06 8.00 -30.44
CA LEU A 93 2.11 7.63 -29.39
C LEU A 93 1.88 8.78 -28.42
N LYS A 94 0.83 8.68 -27.61
CA LYS A 94 0.54 9.60 -26.52
C LYS A 94 1.04 9.03 -25.19
N PRO A 95 1.24 9.87 -24.14
CA PRO A 95 1.70 9.38 -22.84
C PRO A 95 0.88 8.22 -22.26
N HIS A 96 -0.44 8.24 -22.43
CA HIS A 96 -1.34 7.19 -21.95
C HIS A 96 -1.14 5.84 -22.67
N ASP A 97 -0.60 5.85 -23.88
CA ASP A 97 -0.28 4.63 -24.63
C ASP A 97 1.04 3.98 -24.15
N ARG A 98 1.79 4.67 -23.28
CA ARG A 98 3.08 4.21 -22.71
C ARG A 98 3.06 4.16 -21.18
N PRO A 99 2.20 3.30 -20.59
CA PRO A 99 2.08 3.14 -19.14
C PRO A 99 3.37 2.68 -18.46
N ASP A 100 4.24 1.99 -19.21
CA ASP A 100 5.56 1.57 -18.76
C ASP A 100 6.49 2.76 -18.48
N ILE A 101 6.44 3.79 -19.33
CA ILE A 101 7.20 5.04 -19.14
C ILE A 101 6.61 5.81 -17.96
N ILE A 102 5.29 5.93 -17.88
CA ILE A 102 4.59 6.59 -16.77
C ILE A 102 5.01 5.99 -15.42
N ALA A 103 4.90 4.66 -15.28
CA ALA A 103 5.23 3.97 -14.03
C ALA A 103 6.70 4.17 -13.63
N ARG A 104 7.64 4.12 -14.59
CA ARG A 104 9.08 4.32 -14.33
C ARG A 104 9.41 5.75 -13.93
N VAL A 105 8.90 6.74 -14.68
CA VAL A 105 9.15 8.15 -14.36
C VAL A 105 8.55 8.52 -13.00
N PHE A 106 7.33 8.03 -12.71
CA PHE A 106 6.72 8.23 -11.39
C PHE A 106 7.58 7.61 -10.28
N LYS A 107 8.05 6.37 -10.44
CA LYS A 107 8.91 5.72 -9.44
C LYS A 107 10.20 6.50 -9.19
N ILE A 108 10.86 6.96 -10.26
CA ILE A 108 12.09 7.77 -10.15
C ILE A 108 11.82 9.07 -9.40
N LYS A 109 10.76 9.80 -9.76
CA LYS A 109 10.41 11.06 -9.09
C LYS A 109 9.97 10.84 -7.64
N LEU A 110 9.24 9.76 -7.33
CA LEU A 110 8.89 9.39 -5.97
C LEU A 110 10.14 9.08 -5.14
N ASP A 111 11.11 8.36 -5.69
CA ASP A 111 12.36 8.05 -5.00
C ASP A 111 13.19 9.31 -4.71
N GLU A 112 13.27 10.24 -5.66
CA GLU A 112 13.91 11.53 -5.44
C GLU A 112 13.17 12.37 -4.40
N LEU A 113 11.84 12.44 -4.46
CA LEU A 113 11.02 13.10 -3.44
C LEU A 113 11.29 12.51 -2.05
N MET A 114 11.30 11.18 -1.91
CA MET A 114 11.60 10.52 -0.64
C MET A 114 13.02 10.81 -0.15
N LYS A 115 14.01 10.93 -1.04
CA LYS A 115 15.37 11.36 -0.66
C LYS A 115 15.38 12.81 -0.19
N ASP A 116 14.68 13.70 -0.85
CA ASP A 116 14.59 15.11 -0.45
C ASP A 116 13.97 15.23 0.95
N LEU A 117 12.84 14.54 1.17
CA LEU A 117 12.15 14.52 2.46
C LEU A 117 13.00 13.89 3.57
N THR A 118 13.61 12.73 3.32
CA THR A 118 14.24 11.93 4.38
C THR A 118 15.74 12.15 4.57
N LYS A 119 16.46 12.59 3.54
CA LYS A 119 17.93 12.78 3.55
C LYS A 119 18.33 14.25 3.52
N LYS A 120 17.64 15.05 2.71
CA LYS A 120 17.90 16.49 2.62
C LYS A 120 17.09 17.30 3.65
N HIS A 121 16.12 16.66 4.31
CA HIS A 121 15.32 17.24 5.38
C HIS A 121 14.59 18.53 4.96
N ILE A 122 14.12 18.58 3.71
CA ILE A 122 13.51 19.80 3.14
C ILE A 122 12.26 20.27 3.90
N LEU A 123 11.55 19.35 4.56
CA LEU A 123 10.41 19.62 5.44
C LEU A 123 10.71 19.26 6.89
N GLY A 124 11.99 19.38 7.29
CA GLY A 124 12.46 19.02 8.61
C GLY A 124 12.99 17.59 8.72
N ARG A 125 13.51 17.26 9.90
CA ARG A 125 14.14 15.96 10.16
C ARG A 125 13.07 14.88 10.32
N VAL A 126 12.99 13.96 9.37
CA VAL A 126 12.07 12.81 9.42
C VAL A 126 12.65 11.69 10.30
N VAL A 127 11.90 11.24 11.31
CA VAL A 127 12.25 10.11 12.19
C VAL A 127 11.63 8.80 11.74
N ALA A 128 10.43 8.85 11.17
CA ALA A 128 9.75 7.71 10.56
C ALA A 128 8.93 8.17 9.35
N TYR A 129 8.64 7.24 8.45
CA TYR A 129 7.71 7.47 7.35
C TYR A 129 6.99 6.18 6.97
N MET A 130 5.83 6.33 6.35
CA MET A 130 5.17 5.25 5.64
C MET A 130 4.52 5.82 4.39
N TYR A 131 4.51 5.08 3.29
CA TYR A 131 3.73 5.47 2.13
C TYR A 131 3.08 4.28 1.46
N THR A 132 2.00 4.57 0.76
CA THR A 132 1.22 3.63 -0.06
C THR A 132 1.06 4.22 -1.46
N ILE A 133 1.15 3.37 -2.47
CA ILE A 133 0.92 3.72 -3.88
C ILE A 133 -0.40 3.11 -4.31
N GLU A 134 -1.26 3.95 -4.85
CA GLU A 134 -2.57 3.61 -5.38
C GLU A 134 -2.68 4.03 -6.83
N PHE A 135 -3.61 3.41 -7.55
CA PHE A 135 -3.89 3.71 -8.95
C PHE A 135 -5.34 4.21 -9.05
N GLN A 136 -5.52 5.54 -9.05
CA GLN A 136 -6.85 6.17 -9.04
C GLN A 136 -7.59 6.00 -10.39
N LYS A 137 -8.84 6.50 -10.51
CA LYS A 137 -9.82 6.28 -11.61
C LYS A 137 -9.32 6.34 -13.07
N ARG A 138 -8.12 6.86 -13.37
CA ARG A 138 -7.49 6.85 -14.71
C ARG A 138 -6.31 5.89 -14.84
N GLY A 139 -6.02 5.13 -13.79
CA GLY A 139 -4.90 4.20 -13.73
C GLY A 139 -3.53 4.84 -13.52
N LEU A 140 -3.47 6.13 -13.17
CA LEU A 140 -2.19 6.79 -12.91
C LEU A 140 -1.74 6.52 -11.48
N PRO A 141 -0.43 6.29 -11.26
CA PRO A 141 0.09 6.07 -9.93
C PRO A 141 0.00 7.35 -9.09
N HIS A 142 -0.31 7.14 -7.82
CA HIS A 142 -0.50 8.16 -6.81
C HIS A 142 0.08 7.65 -5.50
N ALA A 143 0.81 8.48 -4.77
CA ALA A 143 1.38 8.09 -3.48
C ALA A 143 0.76 8.91 -2.35
N HIS A 144 0.31 8.21 -1.32
CA HIS A 144 -0.03 8.78 -0.01
C HIS A 144 1.14 8.54 0.93
N ILE A 145 1.73 9.62 1.44
CA ILE A 145 2.96 9.61 2.24
C ILE A 145 2.63 10.23 3.60
N LEU A 146 2.95 9.52 4.67
CA LEU A 146 2.91 10.00 6.04
C LEU A 146 4.34 10.22 6.53
N LEU A 147 4.62 11.42 7.05
CA LEU A 147 5.91 11.76 7.66
C LEU A 147 5.75 12.00 9.16
N PHE A 148 6.71 11.48 9.93
CA PHE A 148 6.84 11.69 11.36
C PHE A 148 8.11 12.50 11.56
N LEU A 149 7.97 13.72 12.07
CA LEU A 149 9.04 14.69 12.22
C LEU A 149 9.63 14.63 13.62
N HIS A 150 10.94 14.87 13.70
CA HIS A 150 11.63 15.07 14.97
C HIS A 150 11.00 16.26 15.71
N PRO A 151 10.85 16.22 17.05
CA PRO A 151 10.22 17.30 17.82
C PRO A 151 10.78 18.70 17.53
N SER A 152 12.09 18.81 17.28
CA SER A 152 12.75 20.09 16.95
C SER A 152 12.51 20.60 15.52
N SER A 153 11.80 19.85 14.69
CA SER A 153 11.52 20.16 13.28
C SER A 153 10.02 20.28 12.99
N LYS A 154 9.18 20.26 14.03
CA LYS A 154 7.73 20.38 13.89
C LYS A 154 7.31 21.82 13.62
N TYR A 155 6.06 21.99 13.17
CA TYR A 155 5.43 23.25 12.82
C TYR A 155 4.26 23.54 13.78
N PRO A 156 4.51 23.98 15.03
CA PRO A 156 3.47 24.08 16.05
C PRO A 156 2.52 25.26 15.86
N THR A 157 2.89 26.26 15.05
CA THR A 157 2.09 27.47 14.84
C THR A 157 1.60 27.58 13.39
N PRO A 158 0.46 28.25 13.15
CA PRO A 158 0.00 28.55 11.77
C PRO A 158 1.07 29.28 10.95
N HIS A 159 1.80 30.21 11.56
CA HIS A 159 2.88 30.93 10.90
C HIS A 159 4.02 30.02 10.44
N ASP A 160 4.30 28.92 11.15
CA ASP A 160 5.30 27.93 10.71
C ASP A 160 4.80 27.08 9.54
N ILE A 161 3.49 26.81 9.49
CA ILE A 161 2.83 26.12 8.39
C ILE A 161 2.85 26.97 7.12
N ASP A 162 2.58 28.28 7.24
CA ASP A 162 2.59 29.22 6.11
C ASP A 162 3.97 29.32 5.42
N LYS A 163 5.06 28.94 6.11
CA LYS A 163 6.42 28.91 5.53
C LYS A 163 6.66 27.72 4.61
N ILE A 164 5.84 26.67 4.70
CA ILE A 164 6.04 25.40 3.97
C ILE A 164 4.90 25.08 3.02
N ILE A 165 3.73 25.70 3.19
CA ILE A 165 2.59 25.54 2.30
C ILE A 165 2.56 26.72 1.34
N SER A 166 2.40 26.42 0.06
CA SER A 166 2.05 27.40 -0.96
C SER A 166 1.00 26.81 -1.88
N ALA A 167 0.08 27.65 -2.34
CA ALA A 167 -0.91 27.31 -3.34
C ALA A 167 -0.99 28.46 -4.34
N GLU A 168 -0.91 28.13 -5.63
CA GLU A 168 -1.06 29.08 -6.71
C GLU A 168 -2.43 28.89 -7.34
N ILE A 169 -3.19 29.98 -7.46
CA ILE A 169 -4.41 29.99 -8.26
C ILE A 169 -3.96 30.06 -9.73
N PRO A 170 -4.51 29.21 -10.63
CA PRO A 170 -4.19 29.26 -12.06
C PRO A 170 -4.41 30.67 -12.60
N ASP A 171 -3.47 31.23 -13.35
CA ASP A 171 -3.62 32.59 -13.87
C ASP A 171 -4.73 32.68 -14.93
N GLU A 172 -5.57 33.72 -14.83
CA GLU A 172 -6.76 33.90 -15.66
C GLU A 172 -6.42 34.04 -17.15
N ASN A 173 -5.31 34.71 -17.47
CA ASN A 173 -4.94 35.00 -18.86
C ASN A 173 -4.26 33.82 -19.55
N SER A 174 -3.38 33.12 -18.84
CA SER A 174 -2.63 31.97 -19.36
C SER A 174 -3.38 30.66 -19.25
N GLN A 175 -4.27 30.52 -18.26
CA GLN A 175 -5.01 29.29 -17.96
C GLN A 175 -6.50 29.57 -17.64
N PRO A 176 -7.24 30.27 -18.52
CA PRO A 176 -8.62 30.71 -18.25
C PRO A 176 -9.57 29.54 -17.95
N LYS A 177 -9.33 28.36 -18.53
CA LYS A 177 -10.14 27.16 -18.26
C LYS A 177 -9.97 26.60 -16.86
N LEU A 178 -8.76 26.72 -16.28
CA LEU A 178 -8.45 26.24 -14.94
C LEU A 178 -8.86 27.28 -13.89
N TYR A 179 -8.72 28.58 -14.21
CA TYR A 179 -9.17 29.67 -13.34
C TYR A 179 -10.69 29.69 -13.17
N ASN A 180 -11.45 29.47 -14.25
CA ASN A 180 -12.92 29.47 -14.23
C ASN A 180 -13.54 28.13 -13.78
N LEU A 181 -12.77 27.23 -13.17
CA LEU A 181 -13.33 26.01 -12.59
C LEU A 181 -14.16 26.38 -11.35
N ASP A 182 -15.49 26.32 -11.48
CA ASP A 182 -16.41 26.50 -10.35
C ASP A 182 -16.49 25.19 -9.53
N PRO A 183 -15.95 25.16 -8.29
CA PRO A 183 -15.98 23.97 -7.45
C PRO A 183 -17.41 23.61 -6.98
N SER A 184 -18.41 24.47 -7.20
CA SER A 184 -19.81 24.23 -6.89
C SER A 184 -20.58 23.46 -7.98
N GLN A 185 -20.01 23.31 -9.19
CA GLN A 185 -20.57 22.45 -10.23
C GLN A 185 -20.27 20.97 -9.94
N ARG A 186 -20.92 20.43 -8.91
CA ARG A 186 -21.14 18.98 -8.82
C ARG A 186 -22.16 18.61 -9.87
N THR A 187 -21.72 18.09 -11.01
CA THR A 187 -22.59 17.24 -11.82
C THR A 187 -23.05 16.12 -10.90
N THR A 188 -24.36 15.94 -10.77
CA THR A 188 -24.95 14.73 -10.21
C THR A 188 -24.60 13.58 -11.14
N GLU A 189 -23.39 13.02 -11.00
CA GLU A 189 -23.01 11.80 -11.68
C GLU A 189 -23.94 10.70 -11.16
N GLN A 190 -24.83 10.22 -12.04
CA GLN A 190 -25.59 9.01 -11.81
C GLN A 190 -24.60 7.89 -11.46
N VAL A 191 -24.73 7.32 -10.27
CA VAL A 191 -23.86 6.24 -9.81
C VAL A 191 -24.21 4.98 -10.61
N ASP A 192 -23.38 4.68 -11.61
CA ASP A 192 -23.46 3.44 -12.36
C ASP A 192 -22.75 2.33 -11.58
N GLU A 193 -23.52 1.58 -10.78
CA GLU A 193 -23.03 0.48 -9.96
C GLU A 193 -22.38 -0.64 -10.80
N ILE A 194 -22.85 -0.85 -12.04
CA ILE A 194 -22.30 -1.88 -12.94
C ILE A 194 -20.92 -1.46 -13.40
N LYS A 195 -20.78 -0.21 -13.83
CA LYS A 195 -19.48 0.37 -14.18
C LYS A 195 -18.55 0.39 -12.98
N GLN A 196 -19.05 0.77 -11.80
CA GLN A 196 -18.26 0.76 -10.56
C GLN A 196 -17.79 -0.67 -10.21
N TYR A 197 -18.64 -1.67 -10.37
CA TYR A 197 -18.27 -3.08 -10.18
C TYR A 197 -17.20 -3.55 -11.16
N LEU A 198 -17.29 -3.15 -12.43
CA LEU A 198 -16.29 -3.46 -13.45
C LEU A 198 -14.97 -2.74 -13.20
N ASP A 199 -15.02 -1.45 -12.85
CA ASP A 199 -13.85 -0.62 -12.53
C ASP A 199 -13.13 -1.14 -11.28
N CYS A 200 -13.85 -1.64 -10.26
CA CYS A 200 -13.26 -2.26 -9.07
C CYS A 200 -12.51 -3.58 -9.36
N ARG A 201 -12.70 -4.19 -10.54
CA ARG A 201 -11.98 -5.40 -10.98
C ARG A 201 -10.93 -5.10 -12.05
N TYR A 202 -10.86 -3.86 -12.51
CA TYR A 202 -9.93 -3.42 -13.53
C TYR A 202 -8.55 -3.20 -12.92
N VAL A 203 -7.54 -3.83 -13.53
CA VAL A 203 -6.13 -3.51 -13.25
C VAL A 203 -5.69 -2.54 -14.32
N SER A 204 -5.29 -1.33 -13.92
CA SER A 204 -4.89 -0.32 -14.89
C SER A 204 -3.58 -0.69 -15.61
N PRO A 205 -3.31 -0.14 -16.81
CA PRO A 205 -2.08 -0.46 -17.53
C PRO A 205 -0.84 -0.05 -16.74
N SER A 206 -0.86 1.11 -16.06
CA SER A 206 0.25 1.54 -15.22
C SER A 206 0.42 0.63 -13.99
N GLU A 207 -0.68 0.16 -13.39
CA GLU A 207 -0.61 -0.81 -12.30
C GLU A 207 -0.04 -2.15 -12.77
N ALA A 208 -0.45 -2.63 -13.94
CA ALA A 208 0.11 -3.83 -14.55
C ALA A 208 1.62 -3.67 -14.79
N CYS A 209 2.06 -2.55 -15.35
CA CYS A 209 3.47 -2.23 -15.52
C CYS A 209 4.21 -2.17 -14.17
N TRP A 210 3.61 -1.55 -13.16
CA TRP A 210 4.18 -1.47 -11.80
C TRP A 210 4.45 -2.86 -11.23
N ARG A 211 3.48 -3.77 -11.37
CA ARG A 211 3.59 -5.17 -10.95
C ARG A 211 4.64 -5.93 -11.76
N ILE A 212 4.70 -5.74 -13.09
CA ILE A 212 5.71 -6.36 -13.97
C ILE A 212 7.13 -5.94 -13.56
N PHE A 213 7.32 -4.66 -13.24
CA PHE A 213 8.61 -4.15 -12.76
C PHE A 213 8.91 -4.53 -11.31
N SER A 214 7.98 -5.22 -10.61
CA SER A 214 8.11 -5.61 -9.21
C SER A 214 8.42 -4.43 -8.29
N PHE A 215 7.85 -3.25 -8.59
CA PHE A 215 8.03 -2.08 -7.75
C PHE A 215 7.20 -2.21 -6.46
N PRO A 216 7.77 -1.85 -5.29
CA PRO A 216 7.02 -1.90 -4.03
C PRO A 216 5.92 -0.85 -4.04
N ILE A 217 4.71 -1.25 -3.62
CA ILE A 217 3.56 -0.36 -3.47
C ILE A 217 3.44 0.24 -2.07
N HIS A 218 4.15 -0.30 -1.07
CA HIS A 218 4.30 0.35 0.22
C HIS A 218 5.76 0.35 0.64
N ALA A 219 6.14 1.36 1.41
CA ALA A 219 7.36 1.31 2.19
C ALA A 219 7.13 1.95 3.55
N ARG A 220 7.97 1.59 4.50
CA ARG A 220 7.96 2.15 5.84
C ARG A 220 9.37 2.19 6.40
N ARG A 221 9.58 3.11 7.33
CA ARG A 221 10.76 3.19 8.19
C ARG A 221 10.31 3.70 9.56
N PRO A 222 10.74 3.08 10.68
CA PRO A 222 11.58 1.89 10.78
C PRO A 222 10.89 0.62 10.25
N ALA A 223 11.68 -0.46 10.09
CA ALA A 223 11.10 -1.77 9.83
C ALA A 223 10.34 -2.25 11.07
N VAL A 224 9.23 -2.94 10.85
CA VAL A 224 8.39 -3.52 11.91
C VAL A 224 8.38 -5.02 11.72
N GLU A 225 8.75 -5.73 12.76
CA GLU A 225 8.72 -7.18 12.84
C GLU A 225 7.77 -7.59 13.97
N ARG A 226 6.91 -8.57 13.67
CA ARG A 226 5.99 -9.11 14.67
C ARG A 226 6.62 -10.32 15.31
N LEU A 227 6.91 -10.20 16.60
CA LEU A 227 7.33 -11.32 17.42
C LEU A 227 6.07 -12.02 17.95
N TYR A 228 6.03 -13.34 17.76
CA TYR A 228 5.08 -14.17 18.48
C TYR A 228 5.66 -14.39 19.87
N PHE A 229 4.95 -13.94 20.90
CA PHE A 229 5.23 -14.30 22.27
C PHE A 229 4.03 -15.07 22.82
N HIS A 230 4.28 -15.94 23.79
CA HIS A 230 3.27 -16.72 24.46
C HIS A 230 3.57 -16.72 25.96
N LEU A 231 2.54 -16.87 26.79
CA LEU A 231 2.75 -17.10 28.20
C LEU A 231 3.33 -18.49 28.42
N LEU A 232 4.00 -18.68 29.55
CA LEU A 232 4.56 -19.98 29.92
C LEU A 232 3.47 -21.06 29.90
N GLY A 233 3.66 -22.09 29.08
CA GLY A 233 2.69 -23.19 28.93
C GLY A 233 1.52 -22.89 27.98
N GLU A 234 1.38 -21.68 27.45
CA GLU A 234 0.32 -21.29 26.50
C GLU A 234 0.78 -21.31 25.03
N HIS A 235 1.85 -22.05 24.74
CA HIS A 235 2.32 -22.21 23.37
C HIS A 235 1.32 -23.03 22.55
N SER A 236 0.70 -22.39 21.55
CA SER A 236 -0.20 -23.07 20.61
C SER A 236 0.56 -23.99 19.66
N VAL A 237 0.39 -25.31 19.83
CA VAL A 237 0.93 -26.34 18.94
C VAL A 237 -0.17 -26.80 17.96
N TYR A 238 0.15 -26.85 16.66
CA TYR A 238 -0.80 -27.25 15.62
C TYR A 238 -0.48 -28.65 15.08
N TYR A 239 -1.48 -29.52 15.08
CA TYR A 239 -1.41 -30.88 14.56
C TYR A 239 -2.73 -31.30 13.92
N ASN A 240 -2.67 -32.26 13.00
CA ASN A 240 -3.86 -32.92 12.47
C ASN A 240 -4.24 -34.11 13.34
N ASP A 241 -5.48 -34.57 13.23
CA ASP A 241 -5.98 -35.72 14.00
C ASP A 241 -5.16 -37.01 13.75
N ASP A 242 -4.58 -37.13 12.56
CA ASP A 242 -3.75 -38.27 12.15
C ASP A 242 -2.24 -38.10 12.43
N ASP A 243 -1.81 -36.95 12.96
CA ASP A 243 -0.39 -36.70 13.26
C ASP A 243 0.04 -37.49 14.52
N ARG A 244 1.17 -38.19 14.46
CA ARG A 244 1.75 -38.86 15.63
C ARG A 244 2.34 -37.85 16.61
N VAL A 245 2.12 -38.06 17.90
CA VAL A 245 2.59 -37.16 18.99
C VAL A 245 4.10 -36.93 18.94
N GLU A 246 4.88 -37.97 18.67
CA GLU A 246 6.34 -37.89 18.55
C GLU A 246 6.77 -36.92 17.45
N ASP A 247 6.11 -36.98 16.29
CA ASP A 247 6.40 -36.11 15.15
C ASP A 247 5.98 -34.66 15.44
N ILE A 248 4.93 -34.46 16.23
CA ILE A 248 4.45 -33.13 16.63
C ILE A 248 5.49 -32.43 17.50
N LEU A 249 6.07 -33.12 18.49
CA LEU A 249 7.05 -32.56 19.42
C LEU A 249 8.37 -32.18 18.73
N LEU A 250 8.71 -32.86 17.63
CA LEU A 250 9.90 -32.59 16.83
C LEU A 250 9.70 -31.48 15.79
N LYS A 251 8.48 -30.93 15.64
CA LYS A 251 8.23 -29.87 14.65
C LYS A 251 9.07 -28.64 15.00
N PRO A 252 9.79 -28.04 14.03
CA PRO A 252 10.54 -26.80 14.25
C PRO A 252 9.68 -25.66 14.82
N SER A 253 8.38 -25.60 14.50
CA SER A 253 7.48 -24.61 15.10
C SER A 253 7.26 -24.77 16.60
N VAL A 254 7.48 -25.96 17.16
CA VAL A 254 7.40 -26.22 18.61
C VAL A 254 8.70 -25.81 19.29
N THR A 255 9.84 -26.03 18.64
CA THR A 255 11.18 -25.75 19.19
C THR A 255 11.69 -24.33 18.92
N GLU A 256 11.24 -23.68 17.85
CA GLU A 256 11.66 -22.32 17.43
C GLU A 256 10.74 -21.22 18.00
N SER A 257 9.94 -21.51 19.03
CA SER A 257 8.98 -20.53 19.56
C SER A 257 9.70 -19.38 20.24
N MET A 258 9.48 -18.17 19.75
CA MET A 258 10.07 -16.96 20.30
C MET A 258 9.38 -16.53 21.60
N PHE A 259 10.20 -15.95 22.47
CA PHE A 259 9.94 -15.21 23.72
C PHE A 259 8.74 -15.65 24.58
N THR A 260 9.05 -16.11 25.80
CA THR A 260 8.10 -16.12 26.93
C THR A 260 8.06 -14.73 27.55
N ALA A 261 6.86 -14.23 27.87
CA ALA A 261 6.69 -12.97 28.60
C ALA A 261 7.21 -13.06 30.05
#